data_AF-A0A452XFC4-F1
#
_entry.id   AF-A0A452XFC4-F1
#
_cell.length_a   1.000
_cell.length_b   1.000
_cell.length_c   1.000
_cell.angle_alpha   90.00
_cell.angle_beta   90.00
_cell.angle_gamma   90.00
#
_symmetry.space_group_name_H-M   'P 1'
#
loop_
_entity.id
_entity.type
_entity.pdbx_description
1 polymer ?
#
loop_
_entity_poly.entity_id
_entity_poly.type
_entity_poly.pdbx_seq_one_letter_code
_entity_poly.pdbx_strand_id
1 'polypeptide(L)'
;VITAYNPLGWEHSDFIRVPVNDLHLVVKGSDGSFVDSQLVEVDNVTSNLRKLYVKAYLGINTDKPPKYWLVFQASVPPMGWNTYFVSKPKGA
;
A
#
# COMPACT_ATOMS: atom_id res chain seq x y z
N VAL A 1 5.08 -2.68 -7.90
CA VAL A 1 5.49 -1.28 -8.12
C VAL A 1 4.33 -0.40 -7.74
N ILE A 2 4.57 0.70 -7.05
CA ILE A 2 3.55 1.67 -6.63
C ILE A 2 4.02 3.05 -7.11
N THR A 3 3.17 3.80 -7.80
CA THR A 3 3.43 5.18 -8.21
C THR A 3 2.44 6.08 -7.49
N ALA A 4 2.95 7.04 -6.73
CA ALA A 4 2.15 8.04 -6.05
C ALA A 4 2.23 9.35 -6.86
N TYR A 5 1.08 9.90 -7.22
CA TYR A 5 0.96 11.17 -7.93
C TYR A 5 0.37 12.23 -7.00
N ASN A 6 1.00 13.41 -6.97
CA ASN A 6 0.56 14.56 -6.22
C ASN A 6 0.02 15.64 -7.18
N PRO A 7 -1.30 15.88 -7.22
CA PRO A 7 -1.88 16.92 -8.05
C PRO A 7 -1.70 18.33 -7.47
N LEU A 8 -1.18 18.47 -6.25
CA LEU A 8 -1.03 19.76 -5.57
C LEU A 8 0.21 20.51 -6.05
N GLY A 9 0.16 21.84 -6.04
CA GLY A 9 1.27 22.73 -6.43
C GLY A 9 2.42 22.85 -5.42
N TRP A 10 2.50 21.94 -4.43
CA TRP A 10 3.46 21.95 -3.34
C TRP A 10 3.84 20.52 -2.95
N GLU A 11 5.02 20.33 -2.35
CA GLU A 11 5.50 19.02 -1.92
C GLU A 11 4.57 18.47 -0.83
N HIS A 12 4.19 17.20 -0.97
CA HIS A 12 3.33 16.52 -0.01
C HIS A 12 3.99 15.23 0.44
N SER A 13 4.11 15.06 1.76
CA SER A 13 4.63 13.86 2.40
C SER A 13 3.56 13.25 3.28
N ASP A 14 3.14 12.02 2.98
CA ASP A 14 2.03 11.37 3.69
C ASP A 14 2.23 9.85 3.78
N PHE A 15 1.49 9.21 4.67
CA PHE A 15 1.48 7.77 4.80
C PHE A 15 0.52 7.13 3.80
N ILE A 16 1.07 6.34 2.89
CA ILE A 16 0.26 5.51 2.01
C ILE A 16 0.06 4.13 2.62
N ARG A 17 -1.14 3.58 2.43
CA ARG A 17 -1.54 2.27 2.98
C ARG A 17 -2.04 1.37 1.87
N VAL A 18 -1.41 0.21 1.71
CA VAL A 18 -1.73 -0.73 0.64
C VAL A 18 -2.06 -2.11 1.24
N PRO A 19 -3.18 -2.74 0.86
CA PRO A 19 -3.53 -4.06 1.37
C PRO A 19 -2.63 -5.14 0.75
N VAL A 20 -2.00 -5.97 1.60
CA VAL A 20 -1.05 -7.03 1.21
C VAL A 20 -1.33 -8.34 1.96
N ASN A 21 -0.75 -9.43 1.46
CA ASN A 21 -0.91 -10.78 2.02
C ASN A 21 0.36 -11.39 2.60
N ASP A 22 1.52 -10.78 2.33
CA ASP A 22 2.82 -11.27 2.76
C ASP A 22 3.34 -10.42 3.93
N LEU A 23 4.02 -11.08 4.88
CA LEU A 23 4.63 -10.47 6.06
C LEU A 23 6.04 -9.95 5.78
N HIS A 24 6.73 -10.50 4.79
CA HIS A 24 8.14 -10.23 4.53
C HIS A 24 8.27 -9.32 3.32
N LEU A 25 7.85 -8.07 3.47
CA LEU A 25 7.92 -7.06 2.43
C LEU A 25 8.88 -5.95 2.83
N VAL A 26 9.71 -5.54 1.88
CA VAL A 26 10.55 -4.34 1.96
C VAL A 26 10.10 -3.33 0.91
N VAL A 27 10.16 -2.06 1.28
CA VAL A 27 9.84 -0.94 0.39
C VAL A 27 11.14 -0.22 0.03
N LYS A 28 11.31 0.05 -1.26
CA LYS A 28 12.44 0.85 -1.76
C LYS A 28 11.96 2.06 -2.54
N GLY A 29 12.67 3.17 -2.40
CA GLY A 29 12.49 4.36 -3.21
C GLY A 29 12.97 4.16 -4.65
N SER A 30 12.73 5.16 -5.49
CA SER A 30 13.18 5.19 -6.88
C SER A 30 14.70 5.24 -7.04
N ASP A 31 15.39 5.76 -6.03
CA ASP A 31 16.85 5.78 -5.88
C ASP A 31 17.44 4.44 -5.37
N GLY A 32 16.59 3.47 -5.03
CA GLY A 32 16.99 2.18 -4.48
C GLY A 32 17.22 2.16 -2.96
N SER A 33 17.05 3.30 -2.28
CA SER A 33 17.11 3.39 -0.81
C SER A 33 15.98 2.61 -0.15
N PHE A 34 16.19 2.12 1.07
CA PHE A 34 15.12 1.50 1.85
C PHE A 34 14.25 2.58 2.48
N VAL A 35 12.94 2.39 2.40
CA VAL A 35 11.94 3.25 3.05
C VAL A 35 11.39 2.50 4.25
N ASP A 36 11.40 3.16 5.40
CA ASP A 36 10.80 2.61 6.62
C ASP A 36 9.32 2.29 6.38
N SER A 37 8.94 1.07 6.72
CA SER A 37 7.59 0.58 6.52
C SER A 37 7.13 -0.28 7.68
N GLN A 38 5.82 -0.28 7.88
CA GLN A 38 5.15 -1.04 8.93
C GLN A 38 4.06 -1.90 8.31
N LEU A 39 3.87 -3.09 8.87
CA LEU A 39 2.71 -3.93 8.59
C LEU A 39 1.72 -3.82 9.75
N VAL A 40 0.45 -3.55 9.42
CA VAL A 40 -0.66 -3.45 10.37
C VAL A 40 -1.71 -4.49 9.99
N GLU A 41 -2.19 -5.28 10.94
CA GLU A 41 -3.23 -6.28 10.66
C GLU A 41 -4.55 -5.62 10.21
N VAL A 42 -5.22 -6.27 9.25
CA VAL A 42 -6.57 -5.87 8.84
C VAL A 42 -7.56 -6.41 9.87
N ASP A 43 -8.40 -5.54 10.41
CA ASP A 43 -9.40 -5.92 11.40
C ASP A 43 -10.61 -6.67 10.76
N ASN A 44 -11.37 -7.34 11.62
CA ASN A 44 -12.54 -8.12 11.19
C ASN A 44 -13.68 -7.26 10.64
N VAL A 45 -13.84 -6.01 11.11
CA VAL A 45 -14.90 -5.12 10.64
C VAL A 45 -14.61 -4.71 9.19
N THR A 46 -13.38 -4.26 8.91
CA THR A 46 -12.92 -3.94 7.55
C THR A 46 -13.03 -5.15 6.62
N SER A 47 -12.67 -6.35 7.10
CA SER A 47 -12.78 -7.59 6.31
C SER A 47 -14.23 -7.91 5.93
N ASN A 48 -15.18 -7.76 6.86
CA ASN A 48 -16.60 -7.98 6.60
C ASN A 48 -17.19 -6.93 5.66
N LEU A 49 -16.83 -5.65 5.83
CA LEU A 49 -17.25 -4.58 4.93
C LEU A 49 -16.77 -4.83 3.50
N ARG A 50 -15.51 -5.23 3.33
CA ARG A 50 -14.96 -5.60 2.02
C ARG A 50 -15.77 -6.72 1.38
N LYS A 51 -16.07 -7.80 2.12
CA LYS A 51 -16.85 -8.94 1.59
C LYS A 51 -18.22 -8.50 1.09
N LEU A 52 -18.91 -7.64 1.85
CA LEU A 52 -20.24 -7.15 1.50
C LEU A 52 -20.20 -6.24 0.26
N TYR A 53 -19.36 -5.19 0.29
CA TYR A 53 -19.35 -4.16 -0.75
C TYR A 53 -18.69 -4.60 -2.05
N VAL A 54 -17.70 -5.51 -2.01
CA VAL A 54 -17.14 -6.08 -3.23
C VAL A 54 -18.18 -6.89 -3.99
N LYS A 55 -19.00 -7.69 -3.28
CA LYS A 55 -20.10 -8.42 -3.91
C LYS A 55 -21.16 -7.47 -4.46
N ALA A 56 -21.54 -6.44 -3.71
CA ALA A 56 -22.56 -5.49 -4.12
C ALA A 56 -22.16 -4.66 -5.36
N TYR A 57 -20.90 -4.20 -5.43
CA TYR A 57 -20.44 -3.31 -6.51
C TYR A 57 -19.83 -4.04 -7.70
N LEU A 58 -19.14 -5.17 -7.48
CA LEU A 58 -18.45 -5.91 -8.53
C LEU A 58 -19.11 -7.24 -8.88
N GLY A 59 -20.10 -7.71 -8.11
CA GLY A 59 -20.76 -9.00 -8.31
C GLY A 59 -19.89 -10.23 -7.95
N ILE A 60 -18.68 -10.01 -7.45
CA ILE A 60 -17.69 -11.06 -7.17
C ILE A 60 -17.67 -11.37 -5.67
N ASN A 61 -17.62 -12.66 -5.33
CA ASN A 61 -17.42 -13.09 -3.94
C ASN A 61 -15.92 -13.15 -3.61
N THR A 62 -15.50 -12.49 -2.52
CA THR A 62 -14.11 -12.52 -2.05
C THR A 62 -14.00 -13.25 -0.72
N ASP A 63 -13.56 -14.51 -0.76
CA ASP A 63 -13.45 -15.34 0.45
C ASP A 63 -12.13 -15.14 1.21
N LYS A 64 -11.15 -14.46 0.61
CA LYS A 64 -9.83 -14.21 1.19
C LYS A 64 -9.56 -12.70 1.25
N PRO A 65 -9.86 -12.02 2.37
CA PRO A 65 -9.48 -10.62 2.54
C PRO A 65 -7.96 -10.49 2.64
N PRO A 66 -7.39 -9.31 2.31
CA PRO A 66 -5.99 -9.02 2.60
C PRO A 66 -5.73 -9.15 4.11
N LYS A 67 -4.54 -9.62 4.47
CA LYS A 67 -4.18 -9.87 5.88
C LYS A 67 -3.59 -8.64 6.56
N TYR A 68 -2.84 -7.82 5.82
CA TYR A 68 -2.11 -6.68 6.38
C TYR A 68 -2.28 -5.43 5.51
N TRP A 69 -2.07 -4.28 6.12
CA TRP A 69 -1.79 -3.00 5.49
C TRP A 69 -0.29 -2.77 5.53
N LEU A 70 0.34 -2.67 4.36
CA LEU A 70 1.68 -2.13 4.23
C LEU A 70 1.58 -0.60 4.27
N VAL A 71 2.19 -0.01 5.29
CA VAL A 71 2.17 1.43 5.57
C VAL A 71 3.58 1.98 5.46
N PHE A 72 3.76 3.02 4.66
CA PHE A 72 5.04 3.73 4.56
C PHE A 72 4.82 5.19 4.16
N GLN A 73 5.78 6.04 4.51
CA GLN A 73 5.71 7.45 4.14
C GLN A 73 6.20 7.63 2.70
N ALA A 74 5.43 8.38 1.91
CA ALA A 74 5.78 8.75 0.55
C ALA A 74 5.90 10.28 0.45
N SER A 75 7.08 10.79 0.08
CA SER A 75 7.24 12.17 -0.37
C SER A 75 7.07 12.24 -1.89
N VAL A 76 6.26 13.21 -2.34
CA VAL A 76 5.93 13.41 -3.75
C VAL A 76 6.03 14.90 -4.12
N PRO A 77 6.77 15.25 -5.19
CA PRO A 77 6.99 16.64 -5.58
C PRO A 77 5.69 17.33 -6.04
N PRO A 78 5.68 18.68 -6.09
CA PRO A 78 4.59 19.47 -6.67
C PRO A 78 4.22 19.00 -8.09
N MET A 79 2.93 18.79 -8.35
CA MET A 79 2.41 18.39 -9.66
C MET A 79 3.17 17.21 -10.30
N GLY A 80 3.71 16.31 -9.49
CA GLY A 80 4.63 15.28 -9.92
C GLY A 80 4.31 13.91 -9.32
N TRP A 81 5.21 12.96 -9.52
CA TRP A 81 5.07 11.61 -9.03
C TRP A 81 6.37 11.07 -8.45
N ASN A 82 6.25 10.07 -7.58
CA ASN A 82 7.38 9.26 -7.11
C ASN A 82 7.00 7.78 -7.15
N THR A 83 8.00 6.91 -7.30
CA THR A 83 7.79 5.47 -7.49
C THR A 83 8.48 4.68 -6.40
N TYR A 84 7.77 3.67 -5.89
CA TYR A 84 8.20 2.79 -4.82
C TYR A 84 8.13 1.32 -5.26
N PHE A 85 9.12 0.55 -4.84
CA PHE A 85 9.29 -0.85 -5.17
C PHE A 85 9.07 -1.70 -3.93
N VAL A 86 7.99 -2.47 -3.94
CA VAL A 86 7.67 -3.45 -2.89
C VAL A 86 8.13 -4.82 -3.35
N SER A 87 8.96 -5.49 -2.54
CA SER A 87 9.52 -6.80 -2.88
C SER A 87 9.79 -7.62 -1.62
N LYS A 88 10.03 -8.92 -1.79
CA LYS A 88 10.59 -9.75 -0.71
C LYS A 88 12.07 -9.40 -0.50
N PRO A 89 12.57 -9.42 0.74
CA PRO A 89 14.00 -9.26 0.97
C PRO A 89 14.79 -10.36 0.24
N LYS A 90 15.93 -10.01 -0.37
CA LYS A 90 16.84 -11.00 -0.96
C LYS A 90 17.52 -11.75 0.19
N GLY A 91 17.34 -13.07 0.25
CA GLY A 91 17.95 -13.95 1.26
C GLY A 91 16.98 -14.56 2.28
N ALA A 92 15.67 -14.49 2.04
CA ALA A 92 14.65 -15.21 2.81
C ALA A 92 14.39 -16.61 2.23
#